data_AF-A0A818C3V9-F1
#
_entry.id   AF-A0A818C3V9-F1
#
_cell.length_a   1.000
_cell.length_b   1.000
_cell.length_c   1.000
_cell.angle_alpha   90.00
_cell.angle_beta   90.00
_cell.angle_gamma   90.00
#
_symmetry.space_group_name_H-M   'P 1'
#
loop_
_entity.id
_entity.type
_entity.pdbx_description
1 polymer ?
#
loop_
_entity_poly.entity_id
_entity_poly.type
_entity_poly.pdbx_seq_one_letter_code
_entity_poly.pdbx_strand_id
1 'polypeptide(L)' 'MKSPSIDSAASILTNGNVLIAGELYGGDYLSSAELYNSSTETWTITDNMSQPR' A
#
# COMPACT_ATOMS: atom_id res chain seq x y z
N MET A 1 -11.36 0.59 7.27
CA MET A 1 -10.36 -0.45 6.98
C MET A 1 -10.58 -0.89 5.54
N LYS A 2 -9.67 -0.57 4.62
CA LYS A 2 -9.78 -0.96 3.21
C LYS A 2 -9.48 -2.45 3.10
N SER A 3 -10.40 -3.20 2.52
CA SER A 3 -10.24 -4.63 2.28
C SER A 3 -9.00 -4.86 1.40
N PRO A 4 -8.15 -5.87 1.65
CA PRO A 4 -7.06 -6.19 0.75
C PRO A 4 -7.59 -6.45 -0.67
N SER A 5 -7.17 -5.65 -1.65
CA SER A 5 -7.54 -5.84 -3.06
C SER A 5 -6.72 -6.96 -3.68
N ILE A 6 -7.33 -7.67 -4.63
CA ILE A 6 -6.83 -8.90 -5.28
C ILE A 6 -5.46 -8.78 -5.98
N ASP A 7 -4.92 -7.57 -6.19
CA ASP A 7 -3.60 -7.33 -6.82
C ASP A 7 -2.60 -6.54 -5.93
N SER A 8 -2.90 -6.40 -4.64
CA SER A 8 -2.02 -5.66 -3.72
C SER A 8 -0.83 -6.48 -3.22
N ALA A 9 0.37 -5.91 -3.33
CA ALA A 9 1.60 -6.46 -2.80
C ALA A 9 1.94 -5.81 -1.46
N ALA A 10 2.10 -6.64 -0.42
CA ALA A 10 2.52 -6.18 0.91
C ALA A 10 3.98 -6.62 1.18
N SER A 11 4.79 -5.73 1.74
CA SER A 11 6.16 -6.02 2.16
C SER A 11 6.45 -5.45 3.54
N ILE A 12 7.06 -6.26 4.41
CA ILE A 12 7.52 -5.83 5.73
C ILE A 12 8.89 -5.17 5.56
N LEU A 13 8.99 -3.92 6.00
CA LEU A 13 10.24 -3.18 6.02
C LEU A 13 11.08 -3.57 7.23
N THR A 14 12.40 -3.39 7.16
CA THR A 14 13.34 -3.71 8.23
C THR A 14 13.09 -2.93 9.53
N ASN A 15 12.33 -1.84 9.48
CA ASN A 15 11.91 -1.04 10.62
C ASN A 15 10.57 -1.51 11.25
N GLY A 16 9.98 -2.61 10.78
CA GLY A 16 8.72 -3.15 11.31
C GLY A 16 7.44 -2.50 10.75
N ASN A 17 7.57 -1.61 9.76
CA ASN A 17 6.44 -1.04 9.05
C ASN A 17 6.01 -1.95 7.88
N VAL A 18 4.76 -1.82 7.46
CA VAL A 18 4.21 -2.59 6.33
C VAL A 18 3.93 -1.63 5.19
N LEU A 19 4.57 -1.85 4.05
CA LEU A 19 4.24 -1.15 2.80
C LEU A 19 3.22 -1.98 2.03
N ILE A 20 2.13 -1.34 1.61
CA ILE A 20 1.14 -1.93 0.69
C ILE A 20 1.17 -1.11 -0.60
N ALA A 21 1.34 -1.79 -1.72
CA ALA A 21 1.50 -1.16 -3.03
C ALA A 21 0.68 -1.89 -4.10
N GLY A 22 0.14 -1.14 -5.06
CA GLY A 22 -0.69 -1.69 -6.14
C GLY A 22 -2.11 -1.97 -5.68
N GLU A 23 -2.95 -0.94 -5.58
CA GLU A 23 -4.36 -1.13 -5.27
C GLU A 23 -5.16 -1.25 -6.57
N LEU A 24 -5.96 -2.31 -6.72
CA LEU A 24 -7.01 -2.35 -7.72
C LEU A 24 -8.28 -1.72 -7.11
N TYR A 25 -8.76 -0.62 -7.68
CA TYR A 25 -10.01 0.01 -7.27
C TYR A 25 -10.94 0.14 -8.47
N GLY A 26 -12.11 -0.51 -8.40
CA GLY A 26 -13.12 -0.43 -9.47
C GLY A 26 -12.71 -1.07 -10.81
N GLY A 27 -11.64 -1.87 -10.84
CA GLY A 27 -11.10 -2.48 -12.07
C GLY A 27 -9.91 -1.72 -12.66
N ASP A 28 -9.56 -0.55 -12.10
CA ASP A 28 -8.37 0.21 -12.48
C ASP A 28 -7.22 -0.07 -11.53
N TYR A 29 -6.03 -0.23 -12.10
CA TYR A 29 -4.78 -0.35 -11.35
C TYR A 29 -4.33 1.05 -10.89
N LEU A 30 -4.28 1.24 -9.57
CA LEU A 30 -3.78 2.46 -8.97
C LEU A 30 -2.27 2.38 -8.78
N SER A 31 -1.60 3.49 -9.08
CA SER A 31 -0.20 3.72 -8.71
C SER A 31 -0.04 4.14 -7.25
N SER A 32 -1.09 4.07 -6.43
CA SER A 32 -1.01 4.43 -5.01
C SER A 32 -0.25 3.36 -4.22
N ALA A 33 0.48 3.83 -3.22
CA ALA A 33 1.07 2.97 -2.20
C ALA A 33 0.88 3.63 -0.83
N GLU A 34 0.60 2.82 0.18
CA GLU A 34 0.38 3.27 1.54
C GLU A 34 1.36 2.56 2.48
N LEU A 35 1.95 3.32 3.40
CA LEU A 35 2.83 2.81 4.43
C LEU A 35 2.08 2.79 5.75
N TYR A 36 1.93 1.60 6.32
CA TYR A 36 1.45 1.42 7.68
C TYR A 36 2.62 1.50 8.66
N ASN A 37 2.55 2.47 9.56
CA ASN A 37 3.47 2.58 10.69
C ASN A 37 2.89 1.86 11.90
N SER A 38 3.52 0.76 12.31
CA SER A 38 3.07 -0.06 13.43
C SER A 38 3.27 0.61 14.80
N SER A 39 4.20 1.57 14.91
CA SER A 39 4.48 2.27 16.17
C SER A 39 3.44 3.34 16.50
N THR A 40 2.77 3.88 15.48
CA THR A 40 1.77 4.94 15.62
C THR A 40 0.38 4.52 15.17
N GLU A 41 0.23 3.27 14.72
CA GLU A 41 -1.00 2.70 14.15
C GLU A 41 -1.62 3.56 13.02
N THR A 42 -0.76 4.27 12.26
CA THR A 42 -1.20 5.21 11.23
C THR A 42 -0.84 4.74 9.83
N TRP A 43 -1.70 5.10 8.87
CA TRP A 43 -1.49 4.93 7.44
C TRP A 43 -1.00 6.25 6.83
N THR A 44 0.08 6.19 6.06
CA THR A 44 0.62 7.34 5.33
C THR A 44 0.61 7.03 3.84
N ILE A 45 -0.01 7.89 3.04
CA ILE A 45 0.07 7.80 1.58
C ILE A 45 1.52 8.10 1.19
N THR A 46 2.14 7.17 0.46
CA THR A 46 3.47 7.36 -0.13
C THR A 46 3.35 7.94 -1.54
N ASP A 47 4.46 8.40 -2.11
CA ASP A 47 4.46 8.87 -3.50
C ASP A 47 3.95 7.80 -4.47
N ASN A 48 3.33 8.25 -5.55
CA ASN A 48 2.81 7.36 -6.57
C ASN A 48 3.94 6.51 -7.18
N MET A 49 3.67 5.22 -7.35
CA MET A 49 4.51 4.31 -8.10
C MET A 49 4.67 4.80 -9.53
N SER A 50 5.87 4.64 -10.11
CA SER A 50 6.12 5.02 -11.50
C SER A 50 5.34 4.17 -12.52
N GLN A 51 4.87 2.99 -12.11
CA GLN A 51 3.96 2.15 -12.88
C GLN A 51 2.89 1.55 -11.94
N PRO A 52 1.62 1.51 -12.35
CA PRO A 52 0.60 0.70 -11.69
C PRO A 52 1.00 -0.78 -11.72
N ARG A 53 0.62 -1.53 -10.68
CA ARG A 53 0.84 -2.99 -10.60
C ARG A 53 -0.45 -3.72 -10.86
#